data_AF-A0AAD1WZ38-F1
#
_entry.id   AF-A0AAD1WZ38-F1
#
_cell.length_a   1.000
_cell.length_b   1.000
_cell.length_c   1.000
_cell.angle_alpha   90.00
_cell.angle_beta   90.00
_cell.angle_gamma   90.00
#
_symmetry.space_group_name_H-M   'P 1'
#
loop_
_entity.id
_entity.type
_entity.pdbx_description
1 polymer ?
#
loop_
_entity_poly.entity_id
_entity_poly.type
_entity_poly.pdbx_seq_one_letter_code
_entity_poly.pdbx_strand_id
1 'polypeptide(L)'
;MDLAGELKKNVPDAWKDIANQIKLPYDSKMNYHPEYDGYTIGEKVKQADVVLLGYPMMFQMTTEQRKNDLEIYESVTDVDGPAMTWSMFAIGWMELKKAQVAQEQLKKCFANITEPFKIWTENADGSGAVNFLTGIGGFLQ
;
A
#
# COMPACT_ATOMS: atom_id res chain seq x y z
N MET A 1 23.30 4.59 7.89
CA MET A 1 23.64 3.92 9.16
C MET A 1 22.42 3.09 9.51
N ASP A 2 22.57 1.82 9.88
CA ASP A 2 21.43 0.96 10.22
C ASP A 2 21.01 1.15 11.69
N LEU A 3 19.76 0.81 12.01
CA LEU A 3 19.19 0.99 13.36
C LEU A 3 20.02 0.27 14.44
N ALA A 4 20.62 -0.87 14.10
CA ALA A 4 21.43 -1.62 15.06
C ALA A 4 22.74 -0.90 15.42
N GLY A 5 23.37 -0.22 14.46
CA GLY A 5 24.50 0.67 14.72
C GLY A 5 24.14 1.81 15.66
N GLU A 6 22.96 2.42 15.48
CA GLU A 6 22.45 3.48 16.37
C GLU A 6 22.16 2.97 17.78
N LEU A 7 21.56 1.79 17.89
CA LEU A 7 21.21 1.14 19.16
C LEU A 7 22.40 0.43 19.83
N LYS A 8 23.59 0.44 19.21
CA LYS A 8 24.79 -0.29 19.67
C LYS A 8 24.51 -1.77 19.94
N LYS A 9 23.69 -2.39 19.10
CA LYS A 9 23.34 -3.81 19.18
C LYS A 9 24.17 -4.61 18.19
N ASN A 10 24.65 -5.76 18.63
CA ASN A 10 25.27 -6.72 17.73
C ASN A 10 24.16 -7.41 16.91
N VAL A 11 24.26 -7.37 15.58
CA VAL A 11 23.35 -8.06 14.67
C VAL A 11 23.97 -9.41 14.32
N PRO A 12 23.33 -10.54 14.64
CA PRO A 12 23.82 -11.84 14.21
C PRO A 12 23.98 -11.89 12.68
N ASP A 13 25.13 -12.33 12.18
CA ASP A 13 25.38 -12.38 10.73
C ASP A 13 24.34 -13.25 9.99
N ALA A 14 23.85 -14.30 10.66
CA ALA A 14 22.76 -15.14 10.15
C ALA A 14 21.49 -14.35 9.76
N TRP A 15 21.18 -13.22 10.43
CA TRP A 15 20.02 -12.40 10.06
C TRP A 15 20.23 -11.66 8.75
N LYS A 16 21.46 -11.21 8.47
CA LYS A 16 21.82 -10.60 7.18
C LYS A 16 21.75 -11.64 6.07
N ASP A 17 22.25 -12.84 6.34
CA ASP A 17 22.21 -13.95 5.38
C ASP A 17 20.78 -14.34 5.02
N ILE A 18 19.88 -14.39 6.01
CA ILE A 18 18.45 -14.62 5.79
C ILE A 18 17.84 -13.47 5.00
N ALA A 19 18.05 -12.22 5.41
CA ALA A 19 17.48 -11.06 4.73
C ALA A 19 17.88 -10.98 3.24
N ASN A 20 19.12 -11.32 2.92
CA ASN A 20 19.63 -11.36 1.54
C ASN A 20 19.00 -12.49 0.68
N GLN A 21 18.31 -13.45 1.31
CA GLN A 21 17.68 -14.60 0.66
C GLN A 21 16.16 -14.60 0.74
N ILE A 22 15.55 -13.59 1.38
CA ILE A 22 14.09 -13.44 1.37
C ILE A 22 13.65 -13.18 -0.06
N LYS A 23 12.83 -14.10 -0.57
CA LYS A 23 12.24 -13.99 -1.89
C LYS A 23 11.13 -12.96 -1.88
N LEU A 24 11.24 -11.98 -2.78
CA LEU A 24 10.12 -11.12 -3.20
C LEU A 24 9.69 -11.57 -4.59
N PRO A 25 8.42 -11.99 -4.80
CA PRO A 25 7.94 -12.34 -6.14
C PRO A 25 8.11 -11.16 -7.10
N TYR A 26 8.64 -11.45 -8.30
CA TYR A 26 8.82 -10.46 -9.34
C TYR A 26 8.68 -11.11 -10.72
N ASP A 27 7.81 -10.53 -11.56
CA ASP A 27 7.64 -10.94 -12.95
C ASP A 27 8.39 -9.97 -13.85
N SER A 28 9.49 -10.42 -14.46
CA SER A 28 10.31 -9.60 -15.35
C SER A 28 9.72 -9.38 -16.74
N LYS A 29 8.72 -10.17 -17.15
CA LYS A 29 8.05 -10.01 -18.46
C LYS A 29 7.01 -8.91 -18.40
N MET A 30 6.24 -8.88 -17.32
CA MET A 30 5.21 -7.87 -17.07
C MET A 30 5.73 -6.70 -16.23
N ASN A 31 6.94 -6.81 -15.68
CA ASN A 31 7.65 -5.79 -14.92
C ASN A 31 6.86 -5.28 -13.70
N TYR A 32 6.36 -6.21 -12.87
CA TYR A 32 5.59 -5.95 -11.65
C TYR A 32 5.87 -7.00 -10.57
N HIS A 33 5.41 -6.75 -9.34
CA HIS A 33 5.49 -7.67 -8.22
C HIS A 33 4.15 -8.40 -8.00
N PRO A 34 4.08 -9.74 -8.21
CA PRO A 34 2.94 -10.54 -7.79
C PRO A 34 2.72 -10.48 -6.27
N GLU A 35 1.47 -10.46 -5.81
CA GLU A 35 1.12 -10.42 -4.37
C GLU A 35 1.65 -11.63 -3.62
N TYR A 36 1.63 -12.78 -4.28
CA TYR A 36 2.18 -14.02 -3.76
C TYR A 36 2.60 -14.93 -4.93
N ASP A 37 3.31 -16.02 -4.59
CA ASP A 37 3.73 -17.01 -5.59
C ASP A 37 2.52 -17.68 -6.26
N GLY A 38 2.41 -17.50 -7.58
CA GLY A 38 1.30 -18.06 -8.36
C GLY A 38 0.09 -17.13 -8.51
N TYR A 39 0.16 -15.89 -8.01
CA TYR A 39 -0.87 -14.88 -8.23
C TYR A 39 -1.17 -14.68 -9.73
N THR A 40 -2.46 -14.64 -10.07
CA THR A 40 -2.93 -14.33 -11.43
C THR A 40 -3.40 -12.89 -11.51
N ILE A 41 -2.89 -12.12 -12.48
CA ILE A 41 -3.39 -10.76 -12.75
C ILE A 41 -4.91 -10.80 -12.98
N GLY A 42 -5.63 -9.97 -12.24
CA GLY A 42 -7.10 -9.89 -12.30
C GLY A 42 -7.79 -10.51 -11.07
N GLU A 43 -7.07 -11.25 -10.24
CA GLU A 43 -7.59 -11.69 -8.94
C GLU A 43 -7.89 -10.50 -8.03
N LYS A 44 -9.05 -10.53 -7.36
CA LYS A 44 -9.50 -9.44 -6.50
C LYS A 44 -8.65 -9.35 -5.25
N VAL A 45 -8.27 -8.13 -4.88
CA VAL A 45 -7.53 -7.84 -3.65
C VAL A 45 -8.41 -7.02 -2.72
N LYS A 46 -8.53 -7.41 -1.45
CA LYS A 46 -9.44 -6.74 -0.51
C LYS A 46 -8.97 -5.32 -0.15
N GLN A 47 -7.67 -5.12 -0.02
CA GLN A 47 -7.06 -3.88 0.51
C GLN A 47 -5.64 -3.72 -0.02
N ALA A 48 -4.99 -2.58 0.25
CA ALA A 48 -3.61 -2.36 -0.16
C ALA A 48 -2.66 -3.46 0.35
N ASP A 49 -1.93 -4.11 -0.57
CA ASP A 49 -0.89 -5.09 -0.26
C ASP A 49 0.42 -4.73 -0.99
N VAL A 50 0.61 -5.16 -2.25
CA VAL A 50 1.85 -4.91 -3.01
C VAL A 50 2.20 -3.43 -3.12
N VAL A 51 1.19 -2.55 -3.19
CA VAL A 51 1.41 -1.11 -3.25
C VAL A 51 2.10 -0.56 -2.00
N LEU A 52 2.09 -1.31 -0.89
CA LEU A 52 2.81 -1.00 0.36
C LEU A 52 4.34 -1.15 0.24
N LEU A 53 4.83 -1.86 -0.80
CA LEU A 53 6.27 -1.94 -1.10
C LEU A 53 6.86 -0.55 -1.34
N GLY A 54 6.17 0.32 -2.08
CA GLY A 54 6.65 1.68 -2.31
C GLY A 54 6.50 2.59 -1.10
N TYR A 55 5.32 2.56 -0.45
CA TYR A 55 5.10 3.26 0.82
C TYR A 55 4.17 2.43 1.71
N PRO A 56 4.54 2.15 2.97
CA PRO A 56 5.63 2.77 3.72
C PRO A 56 6.98 2.02 3.66
N MET A 57 7.08 0.88 2.97
CA MET A 57 8.32 0.07 3.00
C MET A 57 9.51 0.77 2.29
N MET A 58 9.26 1.70 1.36
CA MET A 58 10.30 2.39 0.58
C MET A 58 11.22 1.42 -0.17
N PHE A 59 10.66 0.30 -0.65
CA PHE A 59 11.38 -0.71 -1.41
C PHE A 59 11.88 -0.12 -2.73
N GLN A 60 13.15 -0.39 -3.05
CA GLN A 60 13.78 0.20 -4.23
C GLN A 60 13.22 -0.41 -5.51
N MET A 61 12.51 0.41 -6.27
CA MET A 61 11.91 0.05 -7.55
C MET A 61 12.27 1.07 -8.61
N THR A 62 12.24 0.65 -9.88
CA THR A 62 12.22 1.59 -11.00
C THR A 62 10.87 2.31 -11.05
N THR A 63 10.83 3.49 -11.65
CA THR A 63 9.57 4.23 -11.88
C THR A 63 8.53 3.38 -12.62
N GLU A 64 8.98 2.52 -13.52
CA GLU A 64 8.11 1.65 -14.31
C GLU A 64 7.51 0.51 -13.47
N GLN A 65 8.33 -0.18 -12.67
CA GLN A 65 7.84 -1.20 -11.73
C GLN A 65 6.80 -0.61 -10.77
N ARG A 66 7.12 0.53 -10.17
CA ARG A 66 6.20 1.22 -9.24
C ARG A 66 4.88 1.59 -9.92
N LYS A 67 4.94 2.07 -11.16
CA LYS A 67 3.75 2.39 -11.96
C LYS A 67 2.92 1.13 -12.25
N ASN A 68 3.56 0.06 -12.69
CA ASN A 68 2.88 -1.19 -13.05
C ASN A 68 2.19 -1.81 -11.82
N ASP A 69 2.85 -1.82 -10.66
CA ASP A 69 2.24 -2.27 -9.41
C ASP A 69 0.98 -1.45 -9.09
N LEU A 70 1.06 -0.11 -9.17
CA LEU A 70 -0.10 0.75 -8.92
C LEU A 70 -1.24 0.49 -9.91
N GLU A 71 -0.97 0.42 -11.21
CA GLU A 71 -2.00 0.22 -12.25
C GLU A 71 -2.68 -1.14 -12.12
N ILE A 72 -1.90 -2.21 -11.91
CA ILE A 72 -2.42 -3.57 -11.79
C ILE A 72 -3.31 -3.65 -10.55
N TYR A 73 -2.79 -3.29 -9.38
CA TYR A 73 -3.53 -3.49 -8.14
C TYR A 73 -4.68 -2.50 -7.95
N GLU A 74 -4.60 -1.28 -8.50
CA GLU A 74 -5.74 -0.35 -8.45
C GLU A 74 -6.96 -0.94 -9.19
N SER A 75 -6.74 -1.64 -10.30
CA SER A 75 -7.81 -2.20 -11.13
C SER A 75 -8.55 -3.38 -10.51
N VAL A 76 -7.94 -4.06 -9.54
CA VAL A 76 -8.47 -5.28 -8.89
C VAL A 76 -8.77 -5.10 -7.41
N THR A 77 -8.38 -3.96 -6.83
CA THR A 77 -8.67 -3.64 -5.43
C THR A 77 -10.16 -3.41 -5.23
N ASP A 78 -10.72 -4.04 -4.21
CA ASP A 78 -12.12 -3.92 -3.85
C ASP A 78 -12.49 -2.46 -3.55
N VAL A 79 -13.47 -1.93 -4.28
CA VAL A 79 -14.00 -0.57 -4.09
C VAL A 79 -14.66 -0.41 -2.72
N ASP A 80 -15.19 -1.51 -2.17
CA ASP A 80 -15.82 -1.56 -0.86
C ASP A 80 -14.83 -1.99 0.24
N GLY A 81 -13.53 -2.07 -0.09
CA GLY A 81 -12.45 -2.37 0.84
C GLY A 81 -12.28 -1.30 1.94
N PRO A 82 -11.47 -1.60 2.98
CA PRO A 82 -11.36 -0.75 4.16
C PRO A 82 -10.66 0.58 3.87
N ALA A 83 -11.04 1.61 4.64
CA ALA A 83 -10.73 3.03 4.47
C ALA A 83 -9.24 3.40 4.27
N MET A 84 -8.31 2.55 4.71
CA MET A 84 -6.87 2.81 4.61
C MET A 84 -6.28 2.60 3.20
N THR A 85 -7.00 1.89 2.34
CA THR A 85 -6.47 1.40 1.06
C THR A 85 -6.19 2.53 0.07
N TRP A 86 -7.16 3.41 -0.15
CA TRP A 86 -7.07 4.43 -1.20
C TRP A 86 -6.03 5.51 -0.92
N SER A 87 -5.71 5.77 0.35
CA SER A 87 -4.62 6.67 0.73
C SER A 87 -3.26 6.15 0.26
N MET A 88 -3.03 4.82 0.33
CA MET A 88 -1.76 4.23 -0.12
C MET A 88 -1.58 4.35 -1.63
N PHE A 89 -2.67 4.20 -2.40
CA PHE A 89 -2.65 4.48 -3.84
C PHE A 89 -2.43 5.97 -4.12
N ALA A 90 -3.06 6.88 -3.36
CA ALA A 90 -2.86 8.32 -3.51
C ALA A 90 -1.37 8.70 -3.31
N ILE A 91 -0.74 8.19 -2.26
CA ILE A 91 0.69 8.40 -2.00
C ILE A 91 1.55 7.83 -3.13
N GLY A 92 1.29 6.59 -3.57
CA GLY A 92 2.03 5.97 -4.67
C GLY A 92 1.94 6.76 -5.98
N TRP A 93 0.77 7.28 -6.32
CA TRP A 93 0.62 8.12 -7.51
C TRP A 93 1.28 9.50 -7.36
N MET A 94 1.27 10.07 -6.16
CA MET A 94 2.01 11.31 -5.87
C MET A 94 3.52 11.11 -6.00
N GLU A 95 4.06 9.98 -5.55
CA GLU A 95 5.47 9.60 -5.69
C GLU A 95 5.92 9.65 -7.17
N LEU A 96 5.05 9.21 -8.08
CA LEU A 96 5.25 9.25 -9.53
C LEU A 96 4.90 10.60 -10.18
N LYS A 97 4.64 11.64 -9.38
CA LYS A 97 4.23 12.99 -9.81
C LYS A 97 2.95 12.99 -10.67
N LYS A 98 2.06 12.01 -10.47
CA LYS A 98 0.74 11.91 -11.14
C LYS A 98 -0.35 12.52 -10.27
N ALA A 99 -0.24 13.82 -10.01
CA ALA A 99 -1.08 14.52 -9.03
C ALA A 99 -2.59 14.39 -9.28
N GLN A 100 -3.03 14.38 -10.54
CA GLN A 100 -4.44 14.22 -10.87
C GLN A 100 -4.99 12.84 -10.48
N VAL A 101 -4.25 11.77 -10.81
CA VAL A 101 -4.64 10.38 -10.48
C VAL A 101 -4.61 10.19 -8.96
N ALA A 102 -3.59 10.73 -8.29
CA ALA A 102 -3.52 10.71 -6.84
C ALA A 102 -4.72 11.41 -6.17
N GLN A 103 -5.13 12.56 -6.71
CA GLN A 103 -6.31 13.28 -6.21
C GLN A 103 -7.59 12.47 -6.38
N GLU A 104 -7.72 11.68 -7.46
CA GLU A 104 -8.86 10.77 -7.65
C GLU A 104 -8.88 9.68 -6.58
N GLN A 105 -7.73 9.11 -6.21
CA GLN A 105 -7.65 8.14 -5.11
C GLN A 105 -7.97 8.77 -3.75
N LEU A 106 -7.43 9.96 -3.48
CA LEU A 106 -7.70 10.68 -2.24
C LEU A 106 -9.20 11.01 -2.08
N LYS A 107 -9.88 11.35 -3.18
CA LYS A 107 -11.33 11.59 -3.18
C LYS A 107 -12.15 10.39 -2.71
N LYS A 108 -11.71 9.16 -3.02
CA LYS A 108 -12.39 7.93 -2.56
C LYS A 108 -12.40 7.80 -1.04
N CYS A 109 -11.36 8.28 -0.37
CA CYS A 109 -11.25 8.21 1.10
C CYS A 109 -12.35 8.99 1.84
N PHE A 110 -12.92 10.03 1.21
CA PHE A 110 -13.98 10.83 1.83
C PHE A 110 -15.30 10.05 1.98
N ALA A 111 -15.48 8.94 1.26
CA ALA A 111 -16.67 8.09 1.38
C ALA A 111 -16.77 7.43 2.76
N ASN A 112 -15.66 7.27 3.47
CA ASN A 112 -15.63 6.72 4.82
C ASN A 112 -16.02 7.74 5.90
N ILE A 113 -16.33 8.99 5.54
CA ILE A 113 -16.74 10.04 6.47
C ILE A 113 -18.26 10.02 6.62
N THR A 114 -18.71 9.74 7.84
CA THR A 114 -20.13 9.60 8.17
C THR A 114 -20.65 10.78 9.00
N GLU A 115 -21.83 11.26 8.65
CA GLU A 115 -22.56 12.31 9.36
C GLU A 115 -23.20 11.81 10.66
N PRO A 116 -23.58 12.68 11.61
CA PRO A 116 -23.42 14.15 11.59
C PRO A 116 -22.09 14.63 12.19
N PHE A 117 -21.32 13.72 12.77
CA PHE A 117 -20.12 14.06 13.53
C PHE A 117 -18.83 13.93 12.72
N LYS A 118 -18.94 13.60 11.42
CA LYS A 118 -17.80 13.38 10.51
C LYS A 118 -16.82 12.33 11.04
N ILE A 119 -17.35 11.30 11.69
CA ILE A 119 -16.53 10.17 12.14
C ILE A 119 -16.16 9.29 10.94
N TRP A 120 -15.02 8.62 11.04
CA TRP A 120 -14.59 7.68 10.02
C TRP A 120 -15.04 6.25 10.35
N THR A 121 -15.55 5.55 9.33
CA THR A 121 -15.89 4.13 9.40
C THR A 121 -14.93 3.30 8.56
N GLU A 122 -14.74 2.05 8.96
CA GLU A 122 -13.89 1.10 8.24
C GLU A 122 -14.33 0.92 6.79
N ASN A 123 -15.61 0.69 6.57
CA ASN A 123 -16.20 0.54 5.24
C ASN A 123 -16.98 1.81 4.86
N ALA A 124 -17.07 2.09 3.55
CA ALA A 124 -17.72 3.30 3.03
C ALA A 124 -19.25 3.31 3.21
N ASP A 125 -19.86 2.13 3.42
CA ASP A 125 -21.29 1.98 3.72
C ASP A 125 -21.64 2.29 5.19
N GLY A 126 -20.65 2.66 6.01
CA GLY A 126 -20.80 2.93 7.43
C GLY A 126 -20.71 1.69 8.33
N SER A 127 -20.53 0.50 7.76
CA SER A 127 -20.32 -0.74 8.51
C SER A 127 -18.87 -0.90 9.00
N GLY A 128 -18.64 -1.95 9.80
CA GLY A 128 -17.33 -2.26 10.37
C GLY A 128 -17.02 -1.39 11.59
N ALA A 129 -15.73 -1.16 11.85
CA ALA A 129 -15.29 -0.34 12.97
C ALA A 129 -15.71 1.13 12.80
N VAL A 130 -16.27 1.73 13.86
CA VAL A 130 -16.54 3.17 13.96
C VAL A 130 -15.36 3.88 14.64
N ASN A 131 -15.15 5.16 14.30
CA ASN A 131 -13.93 5.89 14.66
C ASN A 131 -12.67 5.12 14.23
N PHE A 132 -12.66 4.67 12.98
CA PHE A 132 -11.60 3.82 12.44
C PHE A 132 -10.31 4.61 12.25
N LEU A 133 -9.50 4.66 13.31
CA LEU A 133 -8.27 5.46 13.38
C LEU A 133 -7.24 5.05 12.33
N THR A 134 -7.20 3.78 11.93
CA THR A 134 -6.30 3.30 10.87
C THR A 134 -6.60 3.98 9.53
N GLY A 135 -7.88 4.13 9.17
CA GLY A 135 -8.28 4.89 7.99
C GLY A 135 -7.91 6.36 8.09
N ILE A 136 -8.20 6.99 9.23
CA ILE A 136 -7.87 8.41 9.48
C ILE A 136 -6.36 8.65 9.35
N GLY A 137 -5.54 7.75 9.92
CA GLY A 137 -4.09 7.82 9.82
C GLY A 137 -3.59 7.63 8.39
N GLY A 138 -4.22 6.73 7.62
CA GLY A 138 -3.96 6.59 6.19
C GLY A 138 -4.19 7.90 5.43
N PHE A 139 -5.31 8.56 5.68
CA PHE A 139 -5.69 9.81 5.01
C PHE A 139 -4.82 11.02 5.37
N LEU A 140 -4.25 11.04 6.57
CA LEU A 140 -3.40 12.13 7.03
C LEU A 140 -1.99 12.10 6.42
N GLN A 141 -1.49 10.90 6.06
CA GLN A 141 -0.16 10.68 5.46
C GLN A 141 -0.10 11.25 4.04
#